data_AF-A0A838SDZ2-F1
#
_entry.id   AF-A0A838SDZ2-F1
#
_cell.length_a   1.000
_cell.length_b   1.000
_cell.length_c   1.000
_cell.angle_alpha   90.00
_cell.angle_beta   90.00
_cell.angle_gamma   90.00
#
_symmetry.space_group_name_H-M   'P 1'
#
loop_
_entity.id
_entity.type
_entity.pdbx_description
1 polymer ?
#
loop_
_entity_poly.entity_id
_entity_poly.type
_entity_poly.pdbx_seq_one_letter_code
_entity_poly.pdbx_strand_id
1 'polypeptide(L)' 'MPRLLDPTFEQHLQDKSVMAGMSREQVMDAWGSPYQMNVSYTEKGIRREEWVYEDWLDSSTIKHRYLYFDEGKLIGGWY' A
#
# COMPACT_ATOMS: atom_id res chain seq x y z
N MET A 1 -9.95 -7.63 25.91
CA MET A 1 -11.24 -7.14 25.37
C MET A 1 -11.20 -7.28 23.85
N PRO A 2 -12.18 -7.92 23.19
CA PRO A 2 -12.05 -8.39 21.80
C PRO A 2 -12.21 -7.28 20.76
N ARG A 3 -11.34 -7.32 19.73
CA ARG A 3 -11.13 -6.39 18.61
C ARG A 3 -12.14 -6.55 17.45
N LEU A 4 -13.44 -6.38 17.66
CA LEU A 4 -14.44 -6.79 16.66
C LEU A 4 -15.33 -5.71 16.03
N LEU A 5 -15.16 -4.42 16.32
CA LEU A 5 -16.05 -3.39 15.75
C LEU A 5 -15.30 -2.08 15.50
N ASP A 6 -14.62 -1.94 14.35
CA ASP A 6 -14.18 -0.64 13.84
C ASP A 6 -14.59 -0.49 12.37
N PRO A 7 -15.87 -0.13 12.10
CA PRO A 7 -16.41 -0.02 10.75
C PRO A 7 -15.97 1.24 10.00
N THR A 8 -15.31 2.20 10.68
CA THR A 8 -14.85 3.47 10.09
C THR A 8 -13.36 3.48 9.74
N PHE A 9 -12.60 2.45 10.16
CA PHE A 9 -11.15 2.36 9.95
C PHE A 9 -10.36 3.55 10.53
N GLU A 10 -10.97 4.36 11.40
CA GLU A 10 -10.34 5.56 11.97
C GLU A 10 -9.15 5.21 12.87
N GLN A 11 -9.18 4.04 13.52
CA GLN A 11 -8.02 3.53 14.27
C GLN A 11 -6.88 3.02 13.38
N HIS A 12 -7.16 2.58 12.15
CA HIS A 12 -6.14 2.07 11.23
C HIS A 12 -5.29 3.17 10.59
N LEU A 13 -5.83 4.39 10.49
CA LEU A 13 -5.08 5.57 10.07
C LEU A 13 -4.01 5.96 11.10
N GLN A 14 -4.23 5.67 12.40
CA GLN A 14 -3.26 5.93 13.47
C GLN A 14 -2.08 4.95 13.48
N ASP A 15 -2.29 3.71 13.05
CA ASP A 15 -1.25 2.67 13.00
C ASP A 15 -0.45 2.66 11.68
N LYS A 16 -0.80 3.53 10.72
CA LYS A 16 -0.25 3.49 9.35
C LYS A 16 -0.32 2.07 8.76
N SER A 17 -1.44 1.37 8.91
CA SER A 17 -1.59 0.03 8.34
C SER A 17 -2.36 0.09 7.03
N VAL A 18 -1.75 -0.34 5.92
CA VAL A 18 -2.47 -0.58 4.66
C VAL A 18 -2.95 -2.04 4.58
N MET A 19 -4.14 -2.26 4.03
CA MET A 19 -4.76 -3.59 3.94
C MET A 19 -5.30 -3.86 2.55
N ALA A 20 -5.31 -5.14 2.15
CA ALA A 20 -5.90 -5.56 0.89
C ALA A 20 -7.36 -5.08 0.77
N GLY A 21 -7.72 -4.56 -0.40
CA GLY A 21 -9.02 -3.96 -0.71
C GLY A 21 -9.07 -2.43 -0.63
N MET A 22 -8.08 -1.78 0.00
CA MET A 22 -7.98 -0.32 0.03
C MET A 22 -7.81 0.27 -1.38
N SER A 23 -8.37 1.45 -1.62
CA SER A 23 -8.12 2.21 -2.85
C SER A 23 -6.76 2.91 -2.80
N ARG A 24 -6.30 3.38 -3.97
CA ARG A 24 -5.07 4.17 -4.10
C ARG A 24 -5.08 5.41 -3.23
N GLU A 25 -6.20 6.11 -3.20
CA GLU A 25 -6.37 7.34 -2.42
C GLU A 25 -6.26 7.04 -0.92
N GLN A 26 -6.92 5.97 -0.44
CA GLN A 26 -6.83 5.54 0.96
C GLN A 26 -5.40 5.15 1.36
N VAL A 27 -4.66 4.50 0.45
CA VAL A 27 -3.26 4.15 0.69
C VAL A 27 -2.36 5.38 0.69
N MET A 28 -2.57 6.34 -0.22
CA MET A 28 -1.85 7.60 -0.22
C MET A 28 -2.13 8.43 1.04
N ASP A 29 -3.37 8.43 1.53
CA ASP A 29 -3.72 9.12 2.78
C ASP A 29 -3.01 8.49 3.99
N ALA A 30 -2.83 7.16 4.01
CA ALA A 30 -2.18 6.45 5.11
C ALA A 30 -0.64 6.48 5.05
N TRP A 31 -0.05 6.26 3.87
CA TRP A 31 1.39 6.06 3.68
C TRP A 31 2.10 7.20 2.94
N GLY A 32 1.34 8.15 2.39
CA GLY A 32 1.86 9.17 1.50
C GLY A 32 2.12 8.65 0.08
N SER A 33 2.69 9.54 -0.73
CA SER A 33 3.07 9.22 -2.10
C SER A 33 4.21 8.19 -2.12
N PRO A 34 4.14 7.16 -2.98
CA PRO A 34 5.26 6.25 -3.19
C PRO A 34 6.45 6.98 -3.84
N TYR A 35 7.64 6.42 -3.66
CA TYR A 35 8.85 6.88 -4.35
C TYR A 35 8.76 6.61 -5.86
N GLN A 36 8.24 5.44 -6.24
CA GLN A 36 8.06 5.07 -7.64
C GLN A 36 6.72 4.35 -7.85
N MET A 37 6.09 4.59 -9.01
CA MET A 37 4.91 3.87 -9.47
C MET A 37 5.16 3.28 -10.85
N ASN A 38 5.07 1.96 -10.95
CA ASN A 38 5.18 1.23 -12.20
C ASN A 38 3.79 0.71 -12.59
N VAL A 39 3.44 0.81 -13.87
CA VAL A 39 2.17 0.31 -14.41
C VAL A 39 2.44 -0.79 -15.42
N SER A 40 1.77 -1.92 -15.25
CA SER A 40 1.85 -3.08 -16.12
C SER A 40 0.47 -3.67 -16.35
N TYR A 41 0.38 -4.70 -17.19
CA TYR A 41 -0.84 -5.47 -17.40
C TYR A 41 -0.53 -6.94 -17.18
N THR A 42 -1.39 -7.64 -16.44
CA THR A 42 -1.29 -9.10 -16.31
C THR A 42 -1.61 -9.77 -17.64
N GLU A 43 -1.30 -11.06 -17.78
CA GLU A 43 -1.68 -11.87 -18.96
C GLU A 43 -3.19 -11.84 -19.25
N LYS A 44 -4.02 -11.57 -18.22
CA LYS A 44 -5.48 -11.44 -18.33
C LYS A 44 -5.94 -10.04 -18.71
N GLY A 45 -5.03 -9.11 -19.01
CA GLY A 45 -5.32 -7.72 -19.35
C GLY A 45 -5.68 -6.83 -18.16
N ILE A 46 -5.54 -7.33 -16.93
CA ILE A 46 -5.81 -6.55 -15.72
C ILE A 46 -4.69 -5.53 -15.53
N ARG A 47 -5.04 -4.24 -15.40
CA ARG A 47 -4.07 -3.17 -15.10
C ARG A 47 -3.53 -3.35 -13.68
N ARG A 48 -2.23 -3.62 -13.57
CA ARG A 48 -1.51 -3.78 -12.32
C ARG A 48 -0.56 -2.62 -12.07
N GLU A 49 -0.63 -2.04 -10.88
CA GLU A 49 0.29 -1.00 -10.42
C GLU A 49 1.19 -1.59 -9.34
N GLU A 50 2.49 -1.38 -9.46
CA GLU A 50 3.47 -1.66 -8.41
C GLU A 50 3.95 -0.32 -7.86
N TRP A 51 3.76 -0.12 -6.56
CA TRP A 51 4.16 1.08 -5.86
C TRP A 51 5.34 0.75 -4.93
N VAL A 52 6.43 1.49 -5.08
CA VAL A 52 7.65 1.32 -4.30
C VAL A 52 7.76 2.44 -3.29
N TYR A 53 7.93 2.07 -2.03
CA TYR A 53 8.20 2.99 -0.92
C TYR A 53 9.62 2.75 -0.41
N GLU A 54 10.30 3.82 -0.01
CA GLU A 54 11.63 3.74 0.58
C GLU A 54 11.58 4.04 2.07
N ASP A 55 12.13 3.13 2.87
CA ASP A 55 12.46 3.37 4.27
C ASP A 55 13.96 3.56 4.41
N TRP A 56 14.36 4.77 4.79
CA TRP A 56 15.74 5.09 5.09
C TRP A 56 16.05 4.69 6.54
N LEU A 57 16.96 3.73 6.72
CA LEU A 57 17.43 3.32 8.05
C LEU A 57 18.61 4.18 8.51
N ASP A 58 19.46 4.57 7.57
CA ASP A 58 20.60 5.47 7.75
C ASP A 58 20.98 6.12 6.39
N SER A 59 22.06 6.89 6.34
CA SER A 59 22.50 7.60 5.13
C SER A 59 22.95 6.70 3.97
N SER A 60 23.04 5.39 4.18
CA SER A 60 23.59 4.42 3.23
C SER A 60 22.71 3.18 3.06
N THR A 61 21.74 2.96 3.95
CA THR A 61 20.85 1.80 3.94
C THR A 61 19.40 2.22 3.67
N ILE A 62 18.91 1.82 2.50
CA ILE A 62 17.52 1.98 2.08
C ILE A 62 16.88 0.60 2.03
N LYS A 63 15.65 0.49 2.55
CA LYS A 63 14.79 -0.68 2.35
C LYS A 63 13.59 -0.31 1.50
N HIS A 64 13.18 -1.23 0.64
CA HIS A 64 12.06 -1.02 -0.27
C HIS A 64 10.85 -1.82 0.19
N ARG A 65 9.70 -1.17 0.23
CA ARG A 65 8.40 -1.82 0.42
C ARG A 65 7.61 -1.72 -0.86
N TYR A 66 6.99 -2.83 -1.25
CA TYR A 66 6.23 -2.92 -2.48
C TYR A 66 4.76 -3.10 -2.15
N LEU A 67 3.89 -2.32 -2.79
CA LEU A 67 2.46 -2.54 -2.81
C LEU A 67 2.01 -2.83 -4.24
N TYR A 68 1.07 -3.74 -4.38
CA TYR A 68 0.51 -4.13 -5.67
C TYR A 68 -0.97 -3.78 -5.72
N PHE A 69 -1.40 -3.14 -6.80
CA PHE A 69 -2.80 -2.80 -7.03
C PHE A 69 -3.27 -3.43 -8.33
N ASP A 70 -4.45 -4.04 -8.32
CA ASP A 70 -5.16 -4.44 -9.53
C ASP A 70 -6.40 -3.56 -9.67
N GLU A 71 -6.55 -2.91 -10.83
CA GLU A 71 -7.68 -2.00 -11.13
C GLU A 71 -7.92 -0.94 -10.03
N GLY A 72 -6.84 -0.46 -9.41
CA GLY A 72 -6.88 0.56 -8.35
C GLY A 72 -7.22 0.03 -6.95
N LYS A 73 -7.28 -1.30 -6.76
CA LYS A 73 -7.46 -1.95 -5.45
C LYS A 73 -6.19 -2.63 -4.98
N LEU A 74 -5.78 -2.34 -3.75
CA LEU A 74 -4.63 -2.95 -3.11
C LEU A 74 -4.86 -4.47 -3.00
N ILE A 75 -4.03 -5.28 -3.64
CA ILE A 75 -4.12 -6.74 -3.57
C ILE A 75 -3.12 -7.34 -2.57
N GLY A 76 -2.05 -6.63 -2.24
CA GLY A 76 -1.06 -7.07 -1.26
C GLY A 76 0.24 -6.27 -1.33
N GLY A 77 1.22 -6.70 -0.54
CA GLY A 77 2.53 -6.05 -0.50
C GLY A 77 3.63 -6.97 0.04
N TRP A 78 4.87 -6.54 -0.18
CA TRP A 78 6.11 -7.22 0.20
C TRP A 78 7.02 -6.23 0.95
N TYR A 79 7.82 -6.74 1.91
CA TYR A 79 8.97 -6.05 2.53
C TYR A 79 10.30 -6.74 2.19
#